data_AF-A0A9X9A5H7-F1
#
_entry.id   AF-A0A9X9A5H7-F1
#
_cell.length_a   1.000
_cell.length_b   1.000
_cell.length_c   1.000
_cell.angle_alpha   90.00
_cell.angle_beta   90.00
_cell.angle_gamma   90.00
#
_symmetry.space_group_name_H-M   'P 1'
#
loop_
_entity.id
_entity.type
_entity.pdbx_description
1 polymer ?
#
loop_
_entity_poly.entity_id
_entity_poly.type
_entity_poly.pdbx_seq_one_letter_code
_entity_poly.pdbx_strand_id
1 'polypeptide(L)'
;MELSKGNAVNLNDTAYYNNRELSWLAFNERVLQEAQDGNNPLLERLKFISIFSSNLDEFFMVRVAGLKDQVSAGFNQPENKAGLTPKKQLNKIAIKAHALM
;
A
#
# COMPACT_ATOMS: atom_id res chain seq x y z
N MET A 1 -14.83 -37.15 -26.98
CA MET A 1 -13.62 -36.53 -26.43
C MET A 1 -13.97 -35.08 -26.11
N GLU A 2 -14.63 -34.86 -24.98
CA GLU A 2 -14.94 -33.50 -24.53
C GLU A 2 -13.63 -32.90 -24.03
N LEU A 3 -13.12 -31.89 -24.75
CA LEU A 3 -12.02 -31.06 -24.28
C LEU A 3 -12.46 -30.46 -22.95
N SER A 4 -11.81 -30.84 -21.85
CA SER A 4 -12.04 -30.22 -20.56
C SER A 4 -11.80 -28.73 -20.73
N LYS A 5 -12.86 -27.92 -20.67
CA LYS A 5 -12.74 -26.47 -20.56
C LYS A 5 -11.89 -26.22 -19.33
N GLY A 6 -10.63 -25.85 -19.52
CA GLY A 6 -9.74 -25.49 -18.41
C GLY A 6 -10.46 -24.46 -17.57
N ASN A 7 -10.42 -24.63 -16.24
CA ASN A 7 -11.01 -23.70 -15.28
C ASN A 7 -10.70 -22.25 -15.70
N ALA A 8 -11.71 -21.53 -16.18
CA ALA A 8 -11.55 -20.14 -16.55
C ALA A 8 -11.20 -19.35 -15.29
N VAL A 9 -10.05 -18.65 -15.30
CA VAL A 9 -9.60 -17.83 -14.18
C VAL A 9 -10.64 -16.74 -13.93
N ASN A 10 -11.18 -16.67 -12.71
CA ASN A 10 -12.09 -15.58 -12.32
C ASN A 10 -11.27 -14.32 -12.01
N LEU A 11 -11.23 -13.38 -12.95
CA LEU A 11 -10.50 -12.12 -12.80
C LEU A 11 -11.09 -11.17 -11.75
N ASN A 12 -12.25 -11.49 -11.16
CA ASN A 12 -12.82 -10.71 -10.05
C ASN A 12 -12.44 -11.28 -8.67
N ASP A 13 -11.64 -12.34 -8.62
CA ASP A 13 -11.19 -12.89 -7.35
C ASP A 13 -10.16 -11.95 -6.69
N THR A 14 -10.55 -11.38 -5.55
CA THR A 14 -9.71 -10.48 -4.75
C THR A 14 -8.41 -11.13 -4.27
N ALA A 15 -8.33 -12.47 -4.22
CA ALA A 15 -7.12 -13.19 -3.84
C ALA A 15 -5.95 -12.96 -4.81
N TYR A 16 -6.23 -12.52 -6.05
CA TYR A 16 -5.21 -12.23 -7.04
C TYR A 16 -4.67 -10.80 -6.98
N TYR A 17 -5.21 -9.94 -6.11
CA TYR A 17 -4.87 -8.52 -6.09
C TYR A 17 -4.44 -8.03 -4.71
N ASN A 18 -3.46 -7.13 -4.73
CA ASN A 18 -3.05 -6.40 -3.53
C ASN A 18 -3.75 -5.04 -3.48
N ASN A 19 -4.04 -4.57 -2.27
CA ASN A 19 -4.52 -3.21 -2.08
C ASN A 19 -3.43 -2.21 -2.47
N ARG A 20 -3.80 -1.19 -3.24
CA ARG A 20 -2.89 -0.17 -3.75
C ARG A 20 -2.11 0.54 -2.63
N GLU A 21 -2.80 0.98 -1.59
CA GLU A 21 -2.20 1.82 -0.56
C GLU A 21 -1.24 1.01 0.34
N LEU A 22 -1.59 -0.25 0.61
CA LEU A 22 -0.68 -1.18 1.31
C LEU A 22 0.53 -1.56 0.46
N SER A 23 0.36 -1.67 -0.86
CA SER A 23 1.46 -1.91 -1.79
C SER A 23 2.39 -0.70 -1.86
N TRP A 24 1.84 0.51 -1.80
CA TRP A 24 2.62 1.75 -1.72
C TRP A 24 3.46 1.80 -0.45
N LEU A 25 2.89 1.44 0.72
CA LEU A 25 3.66 1.34 1.96
C LEU A 25 4.76 0.26 1.89
N ALA A 26 4.49 -0.88 1.24
CA ALA A 26 5.50 -1.91 1.02
C ALA A 26 6.66 -1.44 0.11
N PHE A 27 6.36 -0.56 -0.85
CA PHE A 27 7.39 0.09 -1.65
C PHE A 27 8.22 1.05 -0.79
N ASN A 28 7.59 1.91 0.02
CA ASN A 28 8.34 2.85 0.86
C ASN A 28 9.18 2.13 1.93
N GLU A 29 8.71 0.99 2.43
CA GLU A 29 9.48 0.09 3.29
C GLU A 29 10.80 -0.37 2.64
N ARG A 30 10.82 -0.63 1.33
CA ARG A 30 12.06 -0.96 0.61
C ARG A 30 13.00 0.25 0.50
N VAL A 31 12.46 1.46 0.37
CA VAL A 31 13.28 2.69 0.43
C VAL A 31 13.97 2.81 1.80
N LEU A 32 13.27 2.46 2.89
CA LEU A 32 13.87 2.42 4.23
C LEU A 32 14.94 1.32 4.35
N GLN A 33 14.76 0.17 3.70
CA GLN A 33 15.76 -0.89 3.68
C GLN A 33 17.08 -0.42 3.05
N GLU A 34 17.05 0.40 2.00
CA GLU A 34 18.26 0.99 1.41
C GLU A 34 19.00 1.92 2.38
N ALA A 35 18.28 2.60 3.29
CA ALA A 35 18.89 3.37 4.37
C ALA A 35 19.55 2.49 5.45
N GLN A 36 19.08 1.25 5.60
CA GLN A 36 19.57 0.29 6.60
C GLN A 36 20.74 -0.57 6.07
N ASP A 37 20.88 -0.71 4.74
CA ASP A 37 21.95 -1.50 4.14
C ASP A 37 23.34 -0.91 4.45
N GLY A 38 24.17 -1.67 5.13
CA GLY A 38 25.55 -1.31 5.46
C GLY A 38 26.51 -1.27 4.27
N ASN A 39 26.11 -1.84 3.12
CA ASN A 39 26.89 -1.77 1.88
C ASN A 39 26.72 -0.41 1.16
N ASN A 40 25.67 0.34 1.48
CA ASN A 40 25.46 1.67 0.93
C ASN A 40 26.34 2.71 1.66
N PRO A 41 26.98 3.65 0.94
CA PRO A 41 27.74 4.73 1.57
C PRO A 41 26.89 5.53 2.56
N LEU A 42 27.50 6.02 3.65
CA LEU A 42 26.80 6.67 4.76
C LEU A 42 25.89 7.83 4.29
N LEU A 43 26.35 8.65 3.35
CA LEU A 43 25.57 9.77 2.84
C LEU A 43 24.40 9.33 1.93
N GLU A 44 24.55 8.22 1.20
CA GLU A 44 23.44 7.66 0.41
C GLU A 44 22.35 7.12 1.33
N ARG A 45 22.73 6.46 2.44
CA ARG A 45 21.78 6.03 3.46
C ARG A 45 21.00 7.19 4.06
N LEU A 46 21.69 8.31 4.36
CA LEU A 46 21.03 9.53 4.83
C LEU A 46 20.05 10.10 3.79
N LYS A 47 20.40 10.07 2.50
CA LYS A 47 19.48 10.46 1.42
C LYS A 47 18.25 9.55 1.38
N PHE A 48 18.42 8.24 1.51
CA PHE A 48 17.29 7.30 1.55
C PHE A 48 16.35 7.56 2.73
N ILE A 49 16.86 7.94 3.91
CA ILE A 49 16.01 8.38 5.03
C ILE A 49 15.18 9.60 4.64
N SER A 50 15.81 10.61 4.03
CA SER A 50 15.12 11.82 3.57
C SER A 50 14.04 11.52 2.52
N ILE A 51 14.34 10.62 1.58
CA ILE A 51 13.40 10.18 0.55
C ILE A 51 12.23 9.42 1.18
N PHE A 52 12.51 8.48 2.09
CA PHE A 52 11.49 7.72 2.82
C PHE A 52 10.50 8.65 3.53
N SER A 53 11.01 9.63 4.27
CA SER A 53 10.17 10.58 5.01
C SER A 53 9.35 11.47 4.08
N SER A 54 9.96 12.02 3.03
CA SER A 54 9.27 12.89 2.07
C SER A 54 8.14 12.15 1.33
N ASN A 55 8.40 10.90 0.92
CA ASN A 55 7.39 10.04 0.31
C ASN A 55 6.23 9.79 1.29
N LEU A 56 6.55 9.48 2.56
CA LEU A 56 5.54 9.16 3.56
C LEU A 56 4.64 10.37 3.83
N ASP A 57 5.20 11.57 3.91
CA ASP A 57 4.44 12.81 4.05
C ASP A 57 3.47 13.02 2.87
N GLU A 58 3.93 12.85 1.63
CA GLU A 58 3.08 12.94 0.45
C GLU A 58 1.94 11.90 0.49
N PHE A 59 2.25 10.66 0.89
CA PHE A 59 1.24 9.61 1.04
C PHE A 59 0.16 9.99 2.06
N PHE A 60 0.54 10.55 3.21
CA PHE A 60 -0.44 11.01 4.19
C PHE A 60 -1.26 12.21 3.70
N MET A 61 -0.61 13.19 3.09
CA MET A 61 -1.27 14.40 2.59
C MET A 61 -2.27 14.10 1.47
N VAL A 62 -1.97 13.15 0.58
CA VAL A 62 -2.80 12.87 -0.59
C VAL A 62 -3.67 11.64 -0.39
N ARG A 63 -3.07 10.48 -0.06
CA ARG A 63 -3.79 9.19 -0.03
C ARG A 63 -4.66 9.04 1.21
N VAL A 64 -4.09 9.30 2.38
CA VAL A 64 -4.81 9.15 3.65
C VAL A 64 -5.90 10.23 3.78
N ALA A 65 -5.63 11.46 3.34
CA ALA A 65 -6.64 12.52 3.28
C ALA A 65 -7.83 12.09 2.40
N GLY A 66 -7.59 11.62 1.18
CA GLY A 66 -8.68 11.17 0.29
C GLY A 66 -9.51 10.02 0.87
N LEU A 67 -8.88 9.07 1.57
CA LEU A 67 -9.61 8.01 2.28
C LEU A 67 -10.43 8.55 3.46
N LYS A 68 -9.93 9.55 4.19
CA LYS A 68 -10.68 10.21 5.28
C LYS A 68 -11.87 10.99 4.74
N ASP A 69 -11.73 11.67 3.62
CA ASP A 69 -12.83 12.39 2.96
C ASP A 69 -13.93 11.43 2.53
N GLN A 70 -13.57 10.28 1.95
CA GLN A 70 -14.52 9.21 1.61
C GLN A 70 -15.28 8.71 2.84
N VAL A 71 -14.59 8.43 3.95
CA VAL A 71 -15.24 8.01 5.20
C VAL A 71 -16.17 9.11 5.72
N SER A 72 -15.74 10.37 5.66
CA SER A 72 -16.52 11.51 6.15
C SER A 72 -17.77 11.77 5.31
N ALA A 73 -17.70 11.49 4.00
CA ALA A 73 -18.83 11.50 3.09
C ALA A 73 -19.75 10.26 3.22
N GLY A 74 -19.47 9.35 4.15
CA GLY A 74 -20.25 8.11 4.34
C GLY A 74 -20.01 7.04 3.28
N PHE A 75 -18.97 7.17 2.46
CA PHE A 75 -18.65 6.19 1.42
C PHE A 75 -18.14 4.89 2.05
N ASN A 76 -18.86 3.79 1.81
CA ASN A 76 -18.54 2.46 2.36
C ASN A 76 -18.41 1.37 1.28
N GLN A 77 -18.34 1.75 0.00
CA GLN A 77 -18.12 0.76 -1.05
C GLN A 77 -16.66 0.26 -0.98
N PRO A 78 -16.42 -1.06 -1.02
CA PRO A 78 -15.08 -1.61 -1.10
C PRO A 78 -14.39 -1.23 -2.42
N GLU A 79 -13.08 -1.04 -2.37
CA GLU A 79 -12.29 -0.91 -3.60
C GLU A 79 -12.30 -2.22 -4.40
N ASN A 80 -12.21 -2.09 -5.72
CA ASN A 80 -12.56 -3.12 -6.69
C ASN A 80 -11.51 -4.24 -6.86
N LYS A 81 -10.34 -4.13 -6.23
CA LYS A 81 -9.25 -5.10 -6.35
C LYS A 81 -9.13 -5.98 -5.11
N ALA A 82 -8.83 -5.41 -3.95
CA ALA A 82 -8.65 -6.19 -2.71
C ALA A 82 -9.87 -6.14 -1.77
N GLY A 83 -10.99 -5.54 -2.20
CA GLY A 83 -12.26 -5.62 -1.47
C GLY A 83 -12.26 -4.89 -0.12
N LEU A 84 -11.44 -3.85 0.04
CA LEU A 84 -11.33 -3.09 1.29
C LEU A 84 -12.14 -1.80 1.23
N THR A 85 -13.02 -1.59 2.22
CA THR A 85 -13.69 -0.29 2.41
C THR A 85 -12.68 0.77 2.87
N PRO A 86 -12.95 2.08 2.66
CA PRO A 86 -12.01 3.14 3.05
C PRO A 86 -11.62 3.06 4.53
N LYS A 87 -12.58 2.78 5.43
CA LYS A 87 -12.31 2.59 6.86
C LYS A 87 -11.37 1.40 7.14
N LYS A 88 -11.56 0.27 6.43
CA LYS A 88 -10.66 -0.89 6.56
C LYS A 88 -9.25 -0.58 6.02
N GLN A 89 -9.15 0.18 4.93
CA GLN A 89 -7.87 0.63 4.39
C GLN A 89 -7.14 1.52 5.38
N LEU A 90 -7.81 2.54 5.94
CA LEU A 90 -7.23 3.42 6.97
C LEU A 90 -6.71 2.64 8.18
N ASN A 91 -7.48 1.65 8.68
CA ASN A 91 -7.03 0.82 9.80
C ASN A 91 -5.77 0.01 9.45
N LYS A 92 -5.73 -0.62 8.28
CA LYS A 92 -4.55 -1.40 7.84
C LYS A 92 -3.35 -0.50 7.56
N ILE A 93 -3.56 0.69 6.98
CA ILE A 93 -2.53 1.71 6.79
C ILE A 93 -1.95 2.13 8.14
N ALA A 94 -2.80 2.42 9.14
CA ALA A 94 -2.34 2.84 10.46
C ALA A 94 -1.45 1.78 11.12
N ILE A 95 -1.87 0.50 11.08
CA ILE A 95 -1.07 -0.61 11.61
C ILE A 95 0.28 -0.70 10.90
N LYS A 96 0.28 -0.69 9.56
CA LYS A 96 1.51 -0.84 8.79
C LYS A 96 2.45 0.36 8.93
N ALA A 97 1.92 1.58 8.92
CA ALA A 97 2.70 2.79 9.10
C ALA A 97 3.35 2.85 10.50
N HIS A 98 2.64 2.42 11.54
CA HIS A 98 3.19 2.36 12.90
C HIS A 98 4.33 1.34 13.03
N ALA A 99 4.33 0.27 12.24
CA ALA A 99 5.42 -0.70 12.21
C ALA A 99 6.68 -0.21 11.45
N LEU A 100 6.56 0.85 10.65
CA LEU A 100 7.67 1.46 9.90
C LEU A 100 8.37 2.60 10.66
N MET A 101 7.79 3.06 11.77
CA MET A 101 8.29 4.13 12.62
C MET A 101 8.92 3.54 13.88
#